data_AF-K1WIP4-F1
#
_entry.id   AF-K1WIP4-F1
#
_cell.length_a   1.000
_cell.length_b   1.000
_cell.length_c   1.000
_cell.angle_alpha   90.00
_cell.angle_beta   90.00
_cell.angle_gamma   90.00
#
_symmetry.space_group_name_H-M   'P 1'
#
loop_
_entity.id
_entity.type
_entity.pdbx_description
1 polymer ?
#
loop_
_entity_poly.entity_id
_entity_poly.type
_entity_poly.pdbx_seq_one_letter_code
_entity_poly.pdbx_strand_id
1 'polypeptide(L)'
;MEGLRAAGFACYPPDVNKYNNNNNNIPPIHELSLKFLKVSLEYPHAARALFKAQANPSTNPQSLSKKPIYPPPPKNMPGFWTIGCLYGASAVTLGAFGAHGLKKRIADPQRIANWSTAAQYQLVHSGILLVGTVAAPQNKLAASLLVAGMTMFSGSIYLLTLDPQRFKFLGPVTPLGGLCLIGGWAALAFGRRIPFPR
;
A
#
# COMPACT_ATOMS: atom_id res chain seq x y z
N MET A 1 -25.44 9.89 -14.11
CA MET A 1 -24.41 10.95 -14.12
C MET A 1 -24.71 11.76 -12.88
N GLU A 2 -23.94 11.80 -11.80
CA GLU A 2 -22.48 11.85 -11.55
C GLU A 2 -22.25 11.22 -10.15
N GLY A 3 -21.19 10.47 -9.83
CA GLY A 3 -19.80 10.87 -9.83
C GLY A 3 -19.26 11.09 -8.40
N LEU A 4 -19.45 10.16 -7.45
CA LEU A 4 -18.78 10.21 -6.14
C LEU A 4 -17.29 9.95 -6.31
N ARG A 5 -16.49 11.02 -6.36
CA ARG A 5 -15.03 10.97 -6.19
C ARG A 5 -14.71 10.75 -4.73
N ALA A 6 -14.11 9.59 -4.45
CA ALA A 6 -13.48 9.26 -3.19
C ALA A 6 -12.45 10.34 -2.80
N ALA A 7 -12.65 10.95 -1.63
CA ALA A 7 -11.63 11.73 -0.95
C ALA A 7 -10.50 10.76 -0.55
N GLY A 8 -9.41 10.81 -1.31
CA GLY A 8 -8.18 10.13 -0.94
C GLY A 8 -7.63 10.73 0.35
N PHE A 9 -7.49 9.90 1.37
CA PHE A 9 -6.63 10.15 2.52
C PHE A 9 -5.17 10.22 2.05
N ALA A 10 -4.78 11.35 1.51
CA ALA A 10 -3.39 11.76 1.45
C ALA A 10 -3.25 12.93 2.44
N CYS A 11 -2.67 12.65 3.60
CA CYS A 11 -2.11 13.71 4.45
C CYS A 11 -0.95 14.35 3.69
N TYR A 12 -1.26 15.31 2.83
CA TYR A 12 -0.27 16.23 2.30
C TYR A 12 -0.07 17.31 3.36
N PRO A 13 1.14 17.56 3.89
CA PRO A 13 1.38 18.76 4.68
C PRO A 13 1.12 19.98 3.79
N PRO A 14 0.52 21.06 4.31
CA PRO A 14 0.28 22.26 3.52
C PRO A 14 1.61 22.79 2.95
N ASP A 15 1.61 23.11 1.66
CA ASP A 15 2.78 23.64 0.94
C ASP A 15 3.23 24.96 1.56
N VAL A 16 4.35 24.91 2.29
CA VAL A 16 4.99 26.07 2.92
C VAL A 16 5.44 27.13 1.92
N ASN A 17 5.59 26.80 0.63
CA ASN A 17 5.93 27.79 -0.39
C ASN A 17 4.76 28.71 -0.74
N LYS A 18 3.52 28.38 -0.34
CA LYS A 18 2.35 29.24 -0.57
C LYS A 18 2.34 30.50 0.29
N TYR A 19 3.14 30.54 1.36
CA TYR A 19 3.31 31.73 2.22
C TYR A 19 4.46 32.64 1.79
N ASN A 20 5.23 32.26 0.76
CA ASN A 20 6.30 33.07 0.20
C ASN A 20 5.83 33.87 -1.02
N ASN A 21 4.63 34.45 -0.95
CA ASN A 21 4.18 35.46 -1.90
C ASN A 21 4.32 36.84 -1.24
N ASN A 22 5.40 37.53 -1.59
CA ASN A 22 5.69 38.97 -1.71
C ASN A 22 4.63 40.05 -1.35
N ASN A 23 3.75 39.83 -0.39
CA ASN A 23 2.90 40.85 0.18
C ASN A 23 3.40 41.12 1.61
N ASN A 24 3.99 42.30 1.81
CA ASN A 24 4.62 42.77 3.06
C ASN A 24 3.66 42.97 4.25
N ASN A 25 2.59 42.18 4.38
CA ASN A 25 1.78 42.14 5.59
C ASN A 25 2.36 41.12 6.56
N ILE A 26 3.40 41.53 7.28
CA ILE A 26 3.90 40.83 8.45
C ILE A 26 2.78 40.91 9.51
N PRO A 27 2.20 39.77 9.95
CA PRO A 27 1.19 39.80 11.00
C PRO A 27 1.85 40.30 12.30
N PRO A 28 1.10 41.04 13.15
CA PRO A 28 1.64 41.62 14.38
C PRO A 28 2.29 40.54 15.26
N ILE A 29 3.43 40.88 15.87
CA ILE A 29 4.37 40.01 16.60
C ILE A 29 3.72 39.07 17.64
N HIS A 30 2.54 39.45 18.14
CA HIS A 30 1.75 38.66 19.08
C HIS A 30 1.10 37.40 18.46
N GLU A 31 0.74 37.44 17.18
CA GLU A 31 0.18 36.31 16.43
C GLU A 31 1.25 35.26 16.07
N LEU A 32 2.50 35.69 15.82
CA LEU A 32 3.61 34.77 15.57
C LEU A 32 3.91 33.91 16.79
N SER A 33 3.88 34.49 17.99
CA SER A 33 4.19 33.79 19.23
C SER A 33 3.18 32.68 19.54
N LEU A 34 1.89 32.92 19.34
CA LEU A 34 0.83 31.93 19.59
C LEU A 34 0.85 30.79 18.57
N LYS A 35 1.12 31.08 17.29
CA LYS A 35 1.26 30.03 16.26
C LYS A 35 2.52 29.20 16.46
N PHE A 36 3.63 29.82 16.86
CA PHE A 36 4.85 29.11 17.24
C PHE A 36 4.67 28.25 18.50
N LEU A 37 3.94 28.74 19.50
CA LEU A 37 3.60 27.97 20.70
C LEU A 37 2.72 26.77 20.36
N LYS A 38 1.71 26.96 19.49
CA LYS A 38 0.83 25.87 19.05
C LYS A 38 1.60 24.81 18.26
N VAL A 39 2.45 25.23 17.30
CA VAL A 39 3.36 24.35 16.55
C VAL A 39 4.37 23.64 17.47
N SER A 40 4.86 24.30 18.53
CA SER A 40 5.83 23.71 19.46
C SER A 40 5.21 22.68 20.40
N LEU A 41 3.93 22.85 20.77
CA LEU A 41 3.19 21.89 21.58
C LEU A 41 2.74 20.68 20.76
N GLU A 42 2.40 20.89 19.49
CA GLU A 42 1.84 19.87 18.60
C GLU A 42 2.94 19.06 17.86
N TYR A 43 4.12 19.68 17.62
CA TYR A 43 5.26 19.07 16.93
C TYR A 43 6.61 19.47 17.56
N PRO A 44 7.01 18.88 18.71
CA PRO A 44 8.20 19.28 19.46
C PRO A 44 9.51 19.13 18.67
N HIS A 45 9.55 18.25 17.67
CA HIS A 45 10.71 18.05 16.82
C HIS A 45 10.89 19.14 15.75
N ALA A 46 9.79 19.67 15.20
CA ALA A 46 9.81 20.72 14.18
C ALA A 46 10.24 22.07 14.79
N ALA A 47 9.73 22.39 15.97
CA ALA A 47 10.12 23.60 16.72
C ALA A 47 11.62 23.61 17.06
N ARG A 48 12.19 22.46 17.41
CA ARG A 48 13.62 22.34 17.72
C ARG A 48 14.52 22.53 16.49
N ALA A 49 14.04 22.14 15.31
CA ALA A 49 14.75 22.36 14.05
C ALA A 49 14.71 23.85 13.64
N LEU A 50 13.55 24.51 13.78
CA LEU A 50 13.40 25.94 13.52
C LEU A 50 14.22 26.79 14.50
N PHE A 51 14.20 26.45 15.79
CA PHE A 51 15.01 27.13 16.81
C PHE A 51 16.51 26.97 16.53
N LYS A 52 16.98 25.78 16.13
CA LYS A 52 18.38 25.56 15.73
C LYS A 52 18.75 26.30 14.44
N ALA A 53 17.82 26.44 13.51
CA ALA A 53 18.03 27.20 12.27
C ALA A 53 18.10 28.72 12.53
N GLN A 54 17.33 29.24 13.49
CA GLN A 54 17.42 30.64 13.92
C GLN A 54 18.65 30.91 14.81
N ALA A 55 19.14 29.91 15.56
CA ALA A 55 20.30 30.04 16.44
C ALA A 55 21.67 30.07 15.72
N ASN A 56 21.72 29.79 14.41
CA ASN A 56 22.95 29.90 13.63
C ASN A 56 22.74 30.82 12.40
N PRO A 57 23.02 32.13 12.50
CA PRO A 57 22.81 33.09 11.41
C PRO A 57 23.70 32.85 10.17
N SER A 58 24.64 31.90 10.21
CA SER A 58 25.47 31.51 9.07
C SER A 58 24.89 30.38 8.21
N THR A 59 23.82 29.71 8.67
CA THR A 59 23.16 28.69 7.83
C THR A 59 22.33 29.35 6.76
N ASN A 60 22.84 29.34 5.52
CA ASN A 60 22.09 29.77 4.35
C ASN A 60 20.74 29.01 4.29
N PRO A 61 19.59 29.70 4.44
CA PRO A 61 18.27 29.05 4.47
C PRO A 61 17.92 28.31 3.17
N GLN A 62 18.59 28.64 2.06
CA GLN A 62 18.46 27.94 0.77
C GLN A 62 19.10 26.54 0.78
N SER A 63 20.03 26.26 1.71
CA SER A 63 20.67 24.94 1.81
C SER A 63 19.76 23.87 2.44
N LEU A 64 18.83 24.29 3.29
CA LEU A 64 17.79 23.44 3.89
C LEU A 64 16.62 23.15 2.93
N SER A 65 16.46 23.96 1.88
CA SER A 65 15.39 23.80 0.87
C SER A 65 15.67 22.70 -0.16
N LYS A 66 16.95 22.33 -0.38
CA LYS A 66 17.34 21.47 -1.52
C LYS A 66 17.32 19.96 -1.27
N LYS A 67 17.13 19.48 -0.03
CA LYS A 67 16.97 18.04 0.19
C LYS A 67 15.50 17.67 0.07
N PRO A 68 15.10 16.85 -0.92
CA PRO A 68 13.73 16.36 -0.96
C PRO A 68 13.43 15.64 0.36
N ILE A 69 12.37 16.08 1.03
CA ILE A 69 11.89 15.52 2.30
C ILE A 69 11.41 14.06 2.12
N TYR A 70 11.22 13.63 0.87
CA TYR A 70 10.86 12.27 0.50
C TYR A 70 12.05 11.56 -0.16
N PRO A 71 12.32 10.29 0.19
CA PRO A 71 13.23 9.48 -0.59
C PRO A 71 12.74 9.47 -2.05
N PRO A 72 13.63 9.63 -3.04
CA PRO A 72 13.23 9.52 -4.44
C PRO A 72 12.57 8.16 -4.68
N PRO A 73 11.52 8.10 -5.51
CA PRO A 73 10.89 6.83 -5.83
C PRO A 73 11.96 5.86 -6.36
N PRO A 74 11.92 4.58 -5.97
CA PRO A 74 12.90 3.62 -6.43
C PRO A 74 12.91 3.59 -7.96
N LYS A 75 14.07 3.86 -8.57
CA LYS A 75 14.25 3.95 -10.03
C LYS A 75 13.83 2.66 -10.75
N ASN A 76 13.87 1.54 -10.04
CA ASN A 76 13.43 0.23 -10.50
C ASN A 76 12.22 -0.17 -9.65
N MET A 77 11.03 -0.25 -10.24
CA MET A 77 9.90 -0.84 -9.53
C MET A 77 10.26 -2.30 -9.24
N PRO A 78 10.30 -2.74 -7.98
CA PRO A 78 10.65 -4.13 -7.67
C PRO A 78 9.67 -5.04 -8.39
N GLY A 79 10.14 -6.12 -9.05
CA GLY A 79 9.28 -6.97 -9.90
C GLY A 79 7.98 -7.44 -9.21
N PHE A 80 8.00 -7.55 -7.89
CA PHE A 80 6.84 -7.86 -7.07
C PHE A 80 5.72 -6.81 -7.11
N TRP A 81 6.02 -5.52 -7.33
CA TRP A 81 5.02 -4.45 -7.50
C TRP A 81 4.16 -4.74 -8.74
N THR A 82 4.82 -4.95 -9.89
CA THR A 82 4.16 -5.29 -11.14
C THR A 82 3.35 -6.57 -11.00
N ILE A 83 3.91 -7.59 -10.36
CA ILE A 83 3.21 -8.85 -10.09
C ILE A 83 1.97 -8.60 -9.23
N GLY A 84 2.04 -7.79 -8.17
CA GLY A 84 0.90 -7.41 -7.34
C GLY A 84 -0.21 -6.73 -8.14
N CYS A 85 0.13 -5.80 -9.03
CA CYS A 85 -0.84 -5.16 -9.93
C CYS A 85 -1.52 -6.17 -10.86
N LEU A 86 -0.75 -7.10 -11.45
CA LEU A 86 -1.30 -8.14 -12.33
C LEU A 86 -2.21 -9.11 -11.56
N TYR A 87 -1.85 -9.50 -10.35
CA TYR A 87 -2.70 -10.31 -9.48
C TYR A 87 -3.99 -9.59 -9.10
N GLY A 88 -3.92 -8.29 -8.78
CA GLY A 88 -5.10 -7.48 -8.46
C GLY A 88 -6.03 -7.34 -9.68
N ALA A 89 -5.49 -7.01 -10.85
CA ALA A 89 -6.27 -6.87 -12.08
C ALA A 89 -6.94 -8.19 -12.49
N SER A 90 -6.21 -9.30 -12.40
CA SER A 90 -6.78 -10.62 -12.69
C SER A 90 -7.81 -11.04 -11.64
N ALA A 91 -7.63 -10.73 -10.35
CA ALA A 91 -8.63 -11.01 -9.32
C ALA A 91 -9.95 -10.28 -9.57
N VAL A 92 -9.89 -9.00 -9.98
CA VAL A 92 -11.09 -8.22 -10.36
C VAL A 92 -11.77 -8.84 -11.58
N THR A 93 -10.97 -9.18 -12.61
CA THR A 93 -11.49 -9.79 -13.85
C THR A 93 -12.17 -11.13 -13.57
N LEU A 94 -11.50 -12.02 -12.84
CA LEU A 94 -12.01 -13.33 -12.48
C LEU A 94 -13.21 -13.21 -11.53
N GLY A 95 -13.20 -12.28 -10.57
CA GLY A 95 -14.34 -12.00 -9.70
C GLY A 95 -15.58 -11.55 -10.48
N ALA A 96 -15.42 -10.61 -11.41
CA ALA A 96 -16.51 -10.15 -12.29
C ALA A 96 -17.03 -11.29 -13.18
N PHE A 97 -16.12 -12.09 -13.75
CA PHE A 97 -16.48 -13.29 -14.52
C PHE A 97 -17.26 -14.30 -13.68
N GLY A 98 -16.85 -14.54 -12.44
CA GLY A 98 -17.55 -15.42 -11.50
C GLY A 98 -18.99 -14.96 -11.23
N ALA A 99 -19.17 -13.68 -10.94
CA ALA A 99 -20.46 -13.10 -10.58
C ALA A 99 -21.46 -13.01 -11.75
N HIS A 100 -20.99 -12.71 -12.97
CA HIS A 100 -21.88 -12.43 -14.11
C HIS A 100 -21.89 -13.53 -15.17
N GLY A 101 -20.75 -14.18 -15.38
CA GLY A 101 -20.56 -15.22 -16.41
C GLY A 101 -20.73 -16.63 -15.86
N LEU A 102 -19.92 -16.98 -14.86
CA LEU A 102 -19.80 -18.37 -14.38
C LEU A 102 -21.07 -18.89 -13.72
N LYS A 103 -21.79 -18.05 -12.96
CA LYS A 103 -23.09 -18.37 -12.35
C LYS A 103 -24.14 -18.86 -13.35
N LYS A 104 -24.04 -18.47 -14.63
CA LYS A 104 -24.97 -18.91 -15.69
C LYS A 104 -24.58 -20.26 -16.31
N ARG A 105 -23.38 -20.78 -15.99
CA ARG A 105 -22.80 -21.99 -16.58
C ARG A 105 -22.65 -23.14 -15.58
N ILE A 106 -22.47 -22.82 -14.30
CA ILE A 106 -22.32 -23.81 -13.23
C ILE A 106 -23.52 -23.70 -12.28
N ALA A 107 -24.28 -24.78 -12.17
CA ALA A 107 -25.46 -24.85 -11.30
C ALA A 107 -25.11 -25.06 -9.81
N ASP A 108 -23.95 -25.68 -9.52
CA ASP A 108 -23.51 -25.97 -8.17
C ASP A 108 -23.13 -24.67 -7.41
N PRO A 109 -23.90 -24.30 -6.37
CA PRO A 109 -23.65 -23.09 -5.60
C PRO A 109 -22.32 -23.12 -4.84
N GLN A 110 -21.85 -24.29 -4.41
CA GLN A 110 -20.61 -24.43 -3.66
C GLN A 110 -19.41 -24.10 -4.56
N ARG A 111 -19.44 -24.53 -5.82
CA ARG A 111 -18.42 -24.20 -6.81
C ARG A 111 -18.36 -22.70 -7.09
N ILE A 112 -19.51 -22.04 -7.20
CA ILE A 112 -19.57 -20.59 -7.35
C ILE A 112 -19.02 -19.87 -6.10
N ALA A 113 -19.36 -20.36 -4.90
CA ALA A 113 -18.83 -19.81 -3.65
C ALA A 113 -17.30 -19.95 -3.58
N ASN A 114 -16.77 -21.13 -3.94
CA ASN A 114 -15.33 -21.38 -3.99
C ASN A 114 -14.61 -20.43 -4.96
N TRP A 115 -15.17 -20.19 -6.15
CA TRP A 115 -14.65 -19.19 -7.09
C TRP A 115 -14.57 -17.80 -6.47
N SER A 116 -15.64 -17.38 -5.79
CA SER A 116 -15.68 -16.08 -5.10
C SER A 116 -14.60 -15.99 -4.03
N THR A 117 -14.40 -17.06 -3.25
CA THR A 117 -13.34 -17.14 -2.25
C THR A 117 -11.96 -17.00 -2.89
N ALA A 118 -11.69 -17.69 -3.99
CA ALA A 118 -10.42 -17.58 -4.71
C ALA A 118 -10.15 -16.14 -5.19
N ALA A 119 -11.14 -15.48 -5.79
CA ALA A 119 -11.02 -14.09 -6.23
C ALA A 119 -10.79 -13.12 -5.08
N GLN A 120 -11.50 -13.31 -3.96
CA GLN A 120 -11.34 -12.47 -2.78
C GLN A 120 -9.95 -12.65 -2.14
N TYR A 121 -9.48 -13.88 -1.97
CA TYR A 121 -8.16 -14.15 -1.41
C TYR A 121 -7.05 -13.59 -2.31
N GLN A 122 -7.15 -13.78 -3.62
CA GLN A 122 -6.21 -13.21 -4.59
C GLN A 122 -6.18 -11.68 -4.51
N LEU A 123 -7.34 -11.02 -4.45
CA LEU A 123 -7.42 -9.56 -4.39
C LEU A 123 -6.80 -9.03 -3.08
N VAL A 124 -7.19 -9.58 -1.94
CA VAL A 124 -6.66 -9.17 -0.63
C VAL A 124 -5.14 -9.31 -0.61
N HIS A 125 -4.61 -10.46 -0.98
CA HIS A 125 -3.18 -10.73 -0.87
C HIS A 125 -2.36 -9.99 -1.94
N SER A 126 -2.96 -9.62 -3.08
CA SER A 126 -2.35 -8.71 -4.04
C SER A 126 -2.18 -7.30 -3.46
N GLY A 127 -3.17 -6.79 -2.73
CA GLY A 127 -3.07 -5.52 -2.01
C GLY A 127 -2.01 -5.56 -0.92
N ILE A 128 -1.95 -6.65 -0.16
CA ILE A 128 -0.93 -6.85 0.88
C ILE A 128 0.47 -6.95 0.27
N LEU A 129 0.62 -7.60 -0.90
CA LEU A 129 1.88 -7.62 -1.63
C LEU A 129 2.31 -6.21 -2.02
N LEU A 130 1.42 -5.40 -2.59
CA LEU A 130 1.70 -4.01 -2.95
C LEU A 130 2.14 -3.19 -1.72
N VAL A 131 1.38 -3.25 -0.62
CA VAL A 131 1.75 -2.59 0.64
C VAL A 131 3.11 -3.09 1.15
N GLY A 132 3.34 -4.39 1.12
CA GLY A 132 4.59 -5.03 1.55
C GLY A 132 5.80 -4.56 0.74
N THR A 133 5.64 -4.37 -0.57
CA THR A 133 6.75 -3.85 -1.41
C THR A 133 7.14 -2.41 -1.07
N VAL A 134 6.25 -1.62 -0.48
CA VAL A 134 6.54 -0.23 -0.05
C VAL A 134 7.01 -0.18 1.40
N ALA A 135 6.33 -0.88 2.31
CA ALA A 135 6.61 -0.83 3.74
C ALA A 135 7.80 -1.71 4.16
N ALA A 136 8.08 -2.78 3.41
CA ALA A 136 9.15 -3.75 3.67
C ALA A 136 9.80 -4.22 2.36
N PRO A 137 10.38 -3.32 1.53
CA PRO A 137 10.90 -3.63 0.19
C PRO A 137 12.02 -4.69 0.18
N GLN A 138 12.73 -4.87 1.30
CA GLN A 138 13.79 -5.87 1.45
C GLN A 138 13.26 -7.27 1.81
N ASN A 139 11.99 -7.40 2.20
CA ASN A 139 11.39 -8.66 2.62
C ASN A 139 10.91 -9.48 1.42
N LYS A 140 11.88 -9.97 0.63
CA LYS A 140 11.61 -10.80 -0.56
C LYS A 140 10.94 -12.12 -0.20
N LEU A 141 11.20 -12.67 1.00
CA LEU A 141 10.58 -13.90 1.47
C LEU A 141 9.06 -13.75 1.58
N ALA A 142 8.59 -12.68 2.25
CA ALA A 142 7.17 -12.39 2.35
C ALA A 142 6.52 -12.22 0.97
N ALA A 143 7.17 -11.46 0.09
CA ALA A 143 6.68 -11.22 -1.27
C ALA A 143 6.56 -12.52 -2.08
N SER A 144 7.59 -13.37 -2.05
CA SER A 144 7.59 -14.68 -2.72
C SER A 144 6.52 -15.62 -2.16
N LEU A 145 6.34 -15.67 -0.84
CA LEU A 145 5.34 -16.52 -0.19
C LEU A 145 3.91 -16.06 -0.52
N LEU A 146 3.66 -14.76 -0.56
CA LEU A 146 2.36 -14.22 -0.99
C LEU A 146 2.06 -14.54 -2.46
N VAL A 147 3.04 -14.37 -3.35
CA VAL A 147 2.88 -14.73 -4.77
C VAL A 147 2.62 -16.23 -4.93
N ALA A 148 3.48 -17.07 -4.35
CA ALA A 148 3.33 -18.52 -4.42
C ALA A 148 1.99 -18.98 -3.82
N GLY A 149 1.60 -18.41 -2.68
CA GLY A 149 0.33 -18.69 -2.02
C GLY A 149 -0.88 -18.29 -2.86
N MET A 150 -0.88 -17.12 -3.50
CA MET A 150 -1.96 -16.71 -4.41
C MET A 150 -2.08 -17.67 -5.61
N THR A 151 -0.95 -18.01 -6.25
CA THR A 151 -0.94 -18.96 -7.37
C THR A 151 -1.50 -20.32 -6.96
N MET A 152 -1.00 -20.88 -5.86
CA MET A 152 -1.36 -22.23 -5.41
C MET A 152 -2.75 -22.29 -4.80
N PHE A 153 -3.13 -21.33 -3.97
CA PHE A 153 -4.44 -21.31 -3.30
C PHE A 153 -5.55 -20.89 -4.27
N SER A 154 -5.44 -19.70 -4.88
CA SER A 154 -6.52 -19.15 -5.70
C SER A 154 -6.55 -19.83 -7.07
N GLY A 155 -5.38 -20.05 -7.69
CA GLY A 155 -5.27 -20.72 -8.98
C GLY A 155 -5.84 -22.15 -8.98
N SER A 156 -5.53 -22.95 -7.96
CA SER A 156 -6.07 -24.31 -7.85
C SER A 156 -7.59 -24.30 -7.68
N ILE A 157 -8.14 -23.41 -6.85
CA ILE A 157 -9.59 -23.31 -6.66
C ILE A 157 -10.30 -22.89 -7.96
N TYR A 158 -9.75 -21.97 -8.75
CA TYR A 158 -10.34 -21.64 -10.06
C TYR A 158 -10.36 -22.85 -10.99
N LEU A 159 -9.27 -23.60 -11.08
CA LEU A 159 -9.18 -24.78 -11.93
C LEU A 159 -10.14 -25.89 -11.47
N LEU A 160 -10.14 -26.19 -10.17
CA LEU A 160 -11.09 -27.13 -9.54
C LEU A 160 -12.54 -26.68 -9.72
N THR A 161 -12.80 -25.38 -9.76
CA THR A 161 -14.14 -24.86 -10.01
C THR A 161 -14.54 -25.05 -11.46
N LEU A 162 -13.64 -24.93 -12.44
CA LEU A 162 -13.98 -25.12 -13.85
C LEU A 162 -14.18 -26.60 -14.18
N ASP A 163 -13.26 -27.46 -13.74
CA ASP A 163 -13.31 -28.89 -14.01
C ASP A 163 -12.75 -29.70 -12.82
N PRO A 164 -13.62 -30.05 -11.84
CA PRO A 164 -13.19 -30.77 -10.66
C PRO A 164 -12.62 -32.17 -10.96
N GLN A 165 -13.12 -32.84 -12.00
CA GLN A 165 -12.68 -34.20 -12.35
C GLN A 165 -11.28 -34.19 -12.95
N ARG A 166 -11.03 -33.26 -13.89
CA ARG A 166 -9.71 -33.12 -14.52
C ARG A 166 -8.67 -32.61 -13.55
N PHE A 167 -9.03 -31.69 -12.67
CA PHE A 167 -8.09 -31.00 -11.79
C PHE A 167 -8.07 -31.52 -10.34
N LYS A 168 -8.67 -32.68 -10.07
CA LYS A 168 -8.76 -33.28 -8.72
C LYS A 168 -7.41 -33.35 -7.99
N PHE A 169 -6.32 -33.59 -8.73
CA PHE A 169 -4.96 -33.65 -8.19
C PHE A 169 -4.46 -32.32 -7.59
N LEU A 170 -5.11 -31.20 -7.92
CA LEU A 170 -4.81 -29.89 -7.32
C LEU A 170 -5.45 -29.70 -5.94
N GLY A 171 -6.30 -30.61 -5.48
CA GLY A 171 -6.92 -30.53 -4.15
C GLY A 171 -5.92 -30.32 -3.00
N PRO A 172 -4.83 -31.11 -2.92
CA PRO A 172 -3.77 -30.91 -1.92
C PRO A 172 -2.92 -29.65 -2.12
N VAL A 173 -2.95 -29.02 -3.30
CA VAL A 173 -2.19 -27.79 -3.58
C VAL A 173 -2.83 -26.59 -2.88
N THR A 174 -4.16 -26.57 -2.74
CA THR A 174 -4.89 -25.50 -2.04
C THR A 174 -4.39 -25.28 -0.60
N PRO A 175 -4.36 -26.28 0.31
CA PRO A 175 -3.88 -26.06 1.67
C PRO A 175 -2.41 -25.65 1.74
N LEU A 176 -1.56 -26.17 0.84
CA LEU A 176 -0.16 -25.74 0.73
C LEU A 176 -0.06 -24.25 0.36
N GLY A 177 -0.89 -23.80 -0.59
CA GLY A 177 -1.04 -22.39 -0.91
C GLY A 177 -1.47 -21.55 0.30
N GLY A 178 -2.43 -22.05 1.08
CA GLY A 178 -2.85 -21.41 2.35
C GLY A 178 -1.71 -21.27 3.35
N LEU A 179 -0.87 -22.30 3.50
CA LEU A 179 0.32 -22.25 4.35
C LEU A 179 1.33 -21.21 3.86
N CYS A 180 1.51 -21.07 2.55
CA CYS A 180 2.34 -20.00 1.98
C CYS A 180 1.77 -18.61 2.28
N LEU A 181 0.45 -18.41 2.18
CA LEU A 181 -0.17 -17.14 2.55
C LEU A 181 0.05 -16.81 4.04
N ILE A 182 -0.18 -17.78 4.93
CA ILE A 182 0.10 -17.64 6.38
C ILE A 182 1.57 -17.29 6.61
N GLY A 183 2.49 -18.03 5.96
CA GLY A 183 3.92 -17.76 6.04
C GLY A 183 4.30 -16.38 5.52
N GLY A 184 3.64 -15.89 4.46
CA GLY A 184 3.82 -14.54 3.93
C GLY A 184 3.44 -13.46 4.95
N TRP A 185 2.30 -13.62 5.61
CA TRP A 185 1.87 -12.74 6.71
C TRP A 185 2.81 -12.80 7.91
N ALA A 186 3.24 -13.99 8.32
CA ALA A 186 4.22 -14.16 9.39
C ALA A 186 5.56 -13.50 9.04
N ALA A 187 6.03 -13.69 7.80
CA ALA A 187 7.25 -13.04 7.31
C ALA A 187 7.13 -11.51 7.31
N LEU A 188 5.96 -10.94 6.98
CA LEU A 188 5.71 -9.49 7.13
C LEU A 188 5.69 -9.04 8.59
N ALA A 189 5.15 -9.86 9.49
CA ALA A 189 5.07 -9.55 10.91
C ALA A 189 6.45 -9.42 11.55
N PHE A 190 7.34 -10.38 11.27
CA PHE A 190 8.68 -10.50 11.88
C PHE A 190 9.82 -9.91 11.04
N GLY A 191 9.54 -9.49 9.80
CA GLY A 191 10.53 -8.85 8.94
C GLY A 191 10.92 -7.44 9.42
N ARG A 192 12.14 -7.01 9.10
CA ARG A 192 12.57 -5.60 9.33
C ARG A 192 11.67 -4.65 8.54
N ARG A 193 10.88 -3.85 9.27
CA ARG A 193 10.07 -2.75 8.71
C ARG A 193 10.93 -1.51 8.58
N ILE A 194 10.77 -0.75 7.49
CA ILE A 194 11.37 0.58 7.41
C ILE A 194 10.52 1.50 8.29
N PRO A 195 11.07 2.16 9.32
CA PRO A 195 10.32 3.12 10.10
C PRO A 195 9.93 4.29 9.18
N PHE A 196 8.63 4.53 9.05
CA PHE A 196 8.16 5.74 8.40
C PHE A 196 8.62 6.95 9.22
N PRO A 197 9.24 7.97 8.61
CA PRO A 197 9.49 9.23 9.30
C PRO A 197 8.13 9.78 9.75
N ARG A 198 7.93 9.91 11.07
CA ARG A 198 6.76 10.53 11.69
C ARG A 198 6.87 12.05 11.62
#